data_AF-A0A937ZBB8-F1
#
_entry.id   AF-A0A937ZBB8-F1
#
_cell.length_a   1.000
_cell.length_b   1.000
_cell.length_c   1.000
_cell.angle_alpha   90.00
_cell.angle_beta   90.00
_cell.angle_gamma   90.00
#
_symmetry.space_group_name_H-M   'P 1'
#
loop_
_entity.id
_entity.type
_entity.pdbx_description
1 polymer ?
#
loop_
_entity_poly.entity_id
_entity_poly.type
_entity_poly.pdbx_seq_one_letter_code
_entity_poly.pdbx_strand_id
1 'polypeptide(L)' 'MNRPMRLTADHLRLVHREMTDPGPIPGYSPMTDADYGALTEEFLAGRPPGPIPIFTMAP' A
#
# COMPACT_ATOMS: atom_id res chain seq x y z
N MET A 1 -28.32 3.43 -11.86
CA MET A 1 -27.94 2.04 -12.20
C MET A 1 -27.15 1.47 -11.04
N ASN A 2 -27.72 0.53 -10.29
CA ASN A 2 -27.03 -0.16 -9.20
C ASN A 2 -26.30 -1.36 -9.80
N ARG A 3 -24.96 -1.33 -9.86
CA ARG A 3 -24.19 -2.48 -10.32
C ARG A 3 -24.11 -3.48 -9.17
N PRO A 4 -24.67 -4.69 -9.29
CA PRO A 4 -24.63 -5.65 -8.20
C PRO A 4 -23.18 -6.07 -7.92
N MET A 5 -22.87 -6.29 -6.65
CA MET A 5 -21.58 -6.79 -6.20
C MET A 5 -21.34 -8.16 -6.84
N ARG A 6 -20.20 -8.31 -7.55
CA ARG A 6 -19.82 -9.58 -8.19
C ARG A 6 -19.15 -10.55 -7.21
N LEU A 7 -18.56 -10.02 -6.14
CA LEU A 7 -17.98 -10.81 -5.05
C LEU A 7 -19.13 -11.32 -4.15
N THR A 8 -19.14 -12.61 -3.85
CA THR A 8 -20.18 -13.26 -3.02
C THR A 8 -19.52 -14.00 -1.86
N ALA A 9 -20.31 -14.38 -0.86
CA ALA A 9 -19.84 -15.22 0.23
C ALA A 9 -19.28 -16.57 -0.27
N ASP A 10 -19.86 -17.13 -1.34
CA ASP A 10 -19.36 -18.36 -1.95
C ASP A 10 -17.98 -18.17 -2.57
N HIS A 11 -17.74 -17.05 -3.25
CA HIS A 11 -16.42 -16.70 -3.77
C HIS A 11 -15.41 -16.58 -2.63
N LEU A 12 -15.78 -15.93 -1.51
CA LEU A 12 -14.91 -15.80 -0.34
C LEU A 12 -14.59 -17.16 0.29
N ARG A 13 -15.57 -18.06 0.40
CA ARG A 13 -15.38 -19.40 0.99
C ARG A 13 -14.35 -20.24 0.25
N LEU A 14 -14.18 -20.05 -1.07
CA LEU A 14 -13.20 -20.78 -1.87
C LEU A 14 -11.76 -20.35 -1.62
N VAL A 15 -11.54 -19.09 -1.21
CA VAL A 15 -10.21 -18.49 -1.06
C VAL A 15 -9.87 -18.12 0.38
N HIS A 16 -10.83 -18.18 1.29
CA HIS A 16 -10.63 -17.83 2.68
C HIS A 16 -9.65 -18.80 3.33
N ARG A 17 -8.62 -18.24 3.96
CA ARG A 17 -7.65 -18.94 4.78
C ARG A 17 -7.56 -18.24 6.11
N GLU A 18 -7.85 -18.97 7.18
CA GLU A 18 -7.55 -18.49 8.53
C GLU A 18 -6.02 -18.46 8.69
N MET A 19 -5.49 -17.28 8.98
CA MET A 19 -4.07 -17.07 9.24
C MET A 19 -3.94 -16.39 10.59
N THR A 20 -3.34 -17.10 11.54
CA THR A 20 -2.95 -16.52 12.82
C THR A 20 -1.94 -15.40 12.56
N ASP A 21 -2.12 -14.26 13.23
CA ASP A 21 -1.15 -13.17 13.19
C ASP A 21 0.21 -13.71 13.69
N PRO A 22 1.27 -13.70 12.85
CA PRO A 22 2.59 -14.15 13.26
C PRO A 22 3.24 -13.22 14.29
N GLY A 23 2.65 -12.06 14.55
CA GLY A 23 3.20 -11.02 15.41
C GLY A 23 4.32 -10.23 14.72
N PRO A 24 5.04 -9.39 15.49
CA PRO A 24 6.11 -8.57 14.95
C PRO A 24 7.24 -9.40 14.33
N ILE A 25 7.72 -8.96 13.17
CA ILE A 25 8.86 -9.58 12.51
C ILE A 25 10.11 -9.37 13.40
N PRO A 26 10.87 -10.43 13.77
CA PRO A 26 12.08 -10.26 14.57
C PRO A 26 13.07 -9.29 13.92
N GLY A 27 13.54 -8.31 14.69
CA GLY A 27 14.46 -7.28 14.21
C GLY A 27 13.80 -6.16 13.41
N TYR A 28 12.48 -6.18 13.22
CA TYR A 28 11.76 -5.07 12.61
C TYR A 28 11.69 -3.89 13.58
N SER A 29 12.23 -2.75 13.13
CA SER A 29 12.05 -1.47 13.79
C SER A 29 11.08 -0.63 12.96
N PRO A 30 9.96 -0.17 13.54
CA PRO A 30 9.10 0.82 12.89
C PRO A 30 9.90 2.08 12.57
N MET A 31 9.59 2.69 11.43
CA MET A 31 10.09 4.02 11.10
C MET A 31 9.46 5.06 12.03
N THR A 32 10.28 6.02 12.43
CA THR A 32 9.85 7.23 13.14
C THR A 32 9.40 8.31 12.15
N ASP A 33 8.70 9.32 12.65
CA ASP A 33 8.35 10.50 11.87
C ASP A 33 9.59 11.19 11.27
N ALA A 34 10.73 11.15 11.97
CA ALA A 34 11.99 11.72 11.48
C ALA A 34 12.53 10.93 10.28
N ASP A 35 12.43 9.60 10.29
CA ASP A 35 12.85 8.76 9.16
C ASP A 35 12.01 9.05 7.91
N TYR A 36 10.70 9.24 8.09
CA TYR A 36 9.81 9.66 7.00
C TYR A 36 10.15 11.06 6.47
N GLY A 37 10.53 11.99 7.36
CA GLY A 37 10.99 13.33 6.97
C GLY A 37 12.22 13.26 6.06
N ALA A 38 13.24 12.51 6.48
CA ALA A 38 14.48 12.35 5.71
C ALA A 38 14.24 11.75 4.31
N LEU A 39 13.42 10.69 4.21
CA LEU A 39 13.06 10.11 2.91
C LEU A 39 12.29 11.09 2.02
N THR A 40 11.40 11.89 2.60
CA THR A 40 10.63 12.88 1.86
C THR A 40 11.55 13.93 1.24
N GLU A 41 12.52 14.44 2.00
CA GLU A 41 13.51 15.39 1.51
C GLU A 41 14.35 14.80 0.37
N GLU A 42 14.81 13.54 0.51
CA GLU A 42 15.54 12.82 -0.52
C GLU A 42 14.74 12.70 -1.82
N PHE A 43 13.48 12.27 -1.74
CA PHE A 43 12.62 12.13 -2.92
C PHE A 43 12.35 13.47 -3.61
N LEU A 44 12.16 14.54 -2.85
CA LEU A 44 11.94 15.87 -3.40
C LEU A 44 13.19 16.44 -4.07
N ALA A 45 14.37 16.17 -3.52
CA ALA A 45 15.64 16.59 -4.12
C ALA A 45 15.90 15.94 -5.48
N GLY A 46 15.49 14.68 -5.65
CA GLY A 46 15.65 13.93 -6.91
C GLY A 46 14.51 14.09 -7.92
N ARG A 47 13.47 14.89 -7.64
CA ARG A 47 12.25 14.86 -8.45
C ARG A 47 12.46 15.53 -9.84
N PRO A 48 11.91 14.95 -10.91
CA PRO A 48 11.83 15.64 -12.20
C PRO A 48 10.90 16.86 -12.11
N PRO A 49 11.11 17.90 -12.94
CA PRO A 49 10.22 19.05 -12.99
C PRO A 49 8.82 18.63 -13.46
N GLY A 50 7.79 19.19 -12.83
CA GLY A 50 6.37 18.95 -13.15
C GLY A 50 5.62 18.12 -12.12
N PRO A 51 4.34 17.82 -12.34
CA PRO A 51 3.52 16.99 -11.45
C PRO A 51 4.05 15.56 -11.37
N ILE A 52 4.05 14.97 -10.17
CA ILE A 52 4.38 13.55 -9.98
C ILE A 52 3.12 12.72 -10.29
N PRO A 53 3.15 11.81 -11.30
CA PRO A 53 2.00 11.00 -11.64
C PRO A 53 1.85 9.83 -10.64
N ILE A 54 1.19 10.06 -9.51
CA ILE A 54 1.01 9.02 -8.48
C ILE A 54 -0.04 7.97 -8.90
N PHE A 55 -0.91 8.29 -9.87
CA PHE A 55 -2.00 7.39 -10.32
C PHE A 55 -2.27 7.39 -11.83
N THR A 56 -1.36 7.92 -12.66
CA THR A 56 -1.56 7.86 -14.10
C THR A 56 -0.68 6.77 -14.67
N MET A 57 -1.28 5.78 -15.35
CA MET A 57 -0.50 5.01 -16.31
C MET A 57 -0.02 5.98 -17.38
N ALA A 58 1.30 6.00 -17.63
CA ALA A 58 1.84 6.69 -18.80
C ALA A 58 1.08 6.21 -20.05
N PRO A 59 0.76 7.10 -21.00
CA PRO A 59 0.08 6.74 -22.24
C PRO A 59 0.88 5.72 -23.08
#